data_AF-A0A1D1Z549-F1
#
_entry.id   AF-A0A1D1Z549-F1
#
_cell.length_a   1.000
_cell.length_b   1.000
_cell.length_c   1.000
_cell.angle_alpha   90.00
_cell.angle_beta   90.00
_cell.angle_gamma   90.00
#
_symmetry.space_group_name_H-M   'P 1'
#
loop_
_entity.id
_entity.type
_entity.pdbx_description
1 polymer ?
#
loop_
_entity_poly.entity_id
_entity_poly.type
_entity_poly.pdbx_seq_one_letter_code
_entity_poly.pdbx_strand_id
1 'polypeptide(L)'
;MIYTRILENPIQHLDRYFNSFKELASVQLLSEIRTAEEAAMVTASAVTAYQGVEGEVRPEVAEESTKSVSAGLTEAEELEKYIAIREEMYKKAKEFDSKIIGFETAIRRPYFHVRPLDDPELENWHNYLDFIERGGDFNKVVKLYERCLIACANYPEYWIRYVLCMEARESLELANNALARATQVFVKKQPEIHLFAARFKENSGDITGARAEYQLLHFEISPGYLEAIVRHANMEYRLGNRDAAFSVYEEAIAAERGKELSQVLPMLLIQYSRFIYLVVGNSEKAKEIISGGFEHVQLSKPLIEAIIHLESILPLPKRIDYLDSLVEKFISPNPDNHNAASTADREDLSSIYLEFLDLFGDAQSIKMADTRHCMFFLRHKSTSISRKRHAEDYLDNEKSKLAKTYMSSSQSVMGAYPNAQNQWPAGYGNKPATWPQAPPTQGQQWGSAYAPQAGYSGYGGYGGYTHPQVATSAPQSTAAFGAYPTTYPV
;
A
#
# COMPACT_ATOMS: atom_id res chain seq x y z
N MET A 1 -31.66 16.27 -18.50
CA MET A 1 -31.04 15.17 -17.71
C MET A 1 -29.57 14.86 -18.04
N ILE A 2 -29.20 14.39 -19.25
CA ILE A 2 -27.81 13.94 -19.53
C ILE A 2 -26.77 15.05 -19.30
N TYR A 3 -26.97 16.24 -19.86
CA TYR A 3 -26.07 17.38 -19.65
C TYR A 3 -25.92 17.74 -18.17
N THR A 4 -27.00 17.74 -17.38
CA THR A 4 -26.97 17.95 -15.93
C THR A 4 -25.93 17.05 -15.25
N ARG A 5 -26.01 15.73 -15.49
CA ARG A 5 -25.06 14.74 -14.93
C ARG A 5 -23.63 14.92 -15.44
N ILE A 6 -23.44 15.36 -16.68
CA ILE A 6 -22.10 15.63 -17.21
C ILE A 6 -21.47 16.84 -16.52
N LEU A 7 -22.24 17.92 -16.31
CA LEU A 7 -21.75 19.16 -15.71
C LEU A 7 -21.45 19.05 -14.20
N GLU A 8 -21.85 17.97 -13.55
CA GLU A 8 -21.47 17.62 -12.17
C GLU A 8 -20.06 17.04 -12.05
N ASN A 9 -19.47 16.57 -13.15
CA ASN A 9 -18.25 15.75 -13.14
C ASN A 9 -17.07 16.46 -13.83
N PRO A 10 -15.88 16.47 -13.21
CA PRO A 10 -14.67 17.05 -13.81
C PRO A 10 -14.15 16.13 -14.92
N ILE A 11 -14.51 16.40 -16.17
CA ILE A 11 -14.09 15.61 -17.33
C ILE A 11 -13.31 16.45 -18.34
N GLN A 12 -12.36 15.81 -19.04
CA GLN A 12 -11.43 16.47 -19.96
C GLN A 12 -12.09 17.29 -21.08
N HIS A 13 -13.34 16.99 -21.44
CA HIS A 13 -14.09 17.70 -22.49
C HIS A 13 -15.29 18.50 -21.95
N LEU A 14 -15.28 18.86 -20.67
CA LEU A 14 -16.37 19.56 -20.00
C LEU A 14 -16.83 20.85 -20.75
N ASP A 15 -15.89 21.62 -21.29
CA ASP A 15 -16.16 22.84 -22.08
C ASP A 15 -17.03 22.56 -23.31
N ARG A 16 -16.75 21.45 -24.01
CA ARG A 16 -17.50 21.04 -25.20
C ARG A 16 -18.95 20.70 -24.84
N TYR A 17 -19.15 19.92 -23.78
CA TYR A 17 -20.50 19.56 -23.33
C TYR A 17 -21.28 20.76 -22.79
N PHE A 18 -20.60 21.70 -22.14
CA PHE A 18 -21.22 22.93 -21.67
C PHE A 18 -21.63 23.85 -22.82
N ASN A 19 -20.81 23.98 -23.87
CA ASN A 19 -21.19 24.72 -25.08
C ASN A 19 -22.37 24.07 -25.81
N SER A 20 -22.35 22.74 -26.02
CA SER A 20 -23.48 22.02 -26.63
C SER A 20 -24.76 22.05 -25.76
N PHE A 21 -24.63 22.20 -24.45
CA PHE A 21 -25.77 22.49 -23.57
C PHE A 21 -26.36 23.88 -23.84
N LYS A 22 -25.52 24.92 -24.00
CA LYS A 22 -25.99 26.27 -24.36
C LYS A 22 -26.68 26.31 -25.72
N GLU A 23 -26.10 25.64 -26.72
CA GLU A 23 -26.69 25.50 -28.06
C GLU A 23 -28.09 24.86 -27.98
N LEU A 24 -28.22 23.74 -27.24
CA LEU A 24 -29.51 23.08 -27.03
C LEU A 24 -30.53 24.01 -26.34
N ALA A 25 -30.11 24.68 -25.27
CA ALA A 25 -30.95 25.60 -24.51
C ALA A 25 -31.34 26.88 -25.29
N SER A 26 -30.61 27.21 -26.38
CA SER A 26 -30.97 28.32 -27.28
C SER A 26 -31.94 27.95 -28.41
N VAL A 27 -32.16 26.64 -28.65
CA VAL A 27 -32.97 26.13 -29.77
C VAL A 27 -34.26 25.46 -29.30
N GLN A 28 -34.28 24.90 -28.09
CA GLN A 28 -35.36 24.03 -27.60
C GLN A 28 -36.18 24.66 -26.47
N LEU A 29 -37.49 24.39 -26.43
CA LEU A 29 -38.37 24.91 -25.38
C LEU A 29 -38.05 24.31 -24.01
N LEU A 30 -38.25 25.09 -22.93
CA LEU A 30 -37.90 24.65 -21.57
C LEU A 30 -38.66 23.38 -21.15
N SER A 31 -39.90 23.23 -21.61
CA SER A 31 -40.76 22.07 -21.38
C SER A 31 -40.24 20.75 -22.00
N GLU A 32 -39.36 20.82 -23.01
CA GLU A 32 -38.81 19.64 -23.69
C GLU A 32 -37.46 19.20 -23.10
N ILE A 33 -36.69 20.12 -22.50
CA ILE A 33 -35.34 19.85 -21.94
C ILE A 33 -35.34 19.49 -20.45
N ARG A 34 -36.41 19.84 -19.73
CA ARG A 34 -36.60 19.70 -18.29
C ARG A 34 -37.31 18.39 -17.93
N THR A 35 -36.94 17.73 -16.84
CA THR A 35 -37.63 16.51 -16.40
C THR A 35 -38.94 16.82 -15.67
N ALA A 36 -39.87 15.86 -15.62
CA ALA A 36 -41.14 16.02 -14.89
C ALA A 36 -40.95 16.26 -13.37
N GLU A 37 -39.86 15.75 -12.79
CA GLU A 37 -39.48 16.02 -11.39
C GLU A 37 -38.94 17.44 -11.21
N GLU A 38 -38.06 17.90 -12.11
CA GLU A 38 -37.61 19.30 -12.15
C GLU A 38 -38.79 20.26 -12.41
N ALA A 39 -39.81 19.82 -13.15
CA ALA A 39 -41.07 20.57 -13.35
C ALA A 39 -41.84 20.71 -12.02
N ALA A 40 -42.06 19.60 -11.31
CA ALA A 40 -42.77 19.56 -10.03
C ALA A 40 -42.07 20.33 -8.88
N MET A 41 -40.73 20.36 -8.86
CA MET A 41 -39.99 21.08 -7.81
C MET A 41 -40.17 22.60 -7.84
N VAL A 42 -40.26 23.21 -9.03
CA VAL A 42 -40.48 24.66 -9.14
C VAL A 42 -41.95 25.01 -8.93
N THR A 43 -42.91 24.17 -9.35
CA THR A 43 -44.33 24.43 -9.01
C THR A 43 -44.55 24.34 -7.50
N ALA A 44 -43.92 23.39 -6.79
CA ALA A 44 -43.91 23.36 -5.33
C ALA A 44 -43.27 24.62 -4.72
N SER A 45 -42.09 25.03 -5.21
CA SER A 45 -41.38 26.24 -4.74
C SER A 45 -42.18 27.53 -4.98
N ALA A 46 -42.89 27.62 -6.11
CA ALA A 46 -43.75 28.73 -6.44
C ALA A 46 -44.96 28.80 -5.51
N VAL A 47 -45.65 27.67 -5.27
CA VAL A 47 -46.79 27.61 -4.32
C VAL A 47 -46.37 28.07 -2.92
N THR A 48 -45.18 27.69 -2.45
CA THR A 48 -44.65 28.15 -1.15
C THR A 48 -44.37 29.66 -1.13
N ALA A 49 -43.94 30.26 -2.25
CA ALA A 49 -43.71 31.71 -2.34
C ALA A 49 -45.02 32.52 -2.34
N TYR A 50 -46.09 32.02 -2.95
CA TYR A 50 -47.38 32.71 -3.02
C TYR A 50 -48.18 32.71 -1.70
N GLN A 51 -47.89 31.79 -0.77
CA GLN A 51 -48.53 31.76 0.56
C GLN A 51 -47.95 32.79 1.56
N GLY A 52 -46.95 33.58 1.16
CA GLY A 52 -46.35 34.63 1.98
C GLY A 52 -47.03 36.01 1.89
N VAL A 53 -48.03 36.19 1.02
CA VAL A 53 -48.64 37.51 0.73
C VAL A 53 -50.17 37.39 0.57
N GLU A 54 -50.92 37.40 1.68
CA GLU A 54 -52.37 37.63 1.66
C GLU A 54 -52.71 39.10 2.01
N GLY A 55 -53.49 39.77 1.15
CA GLY A 55 -53.83 41.18 1.29
C GLY A 55 -54.78 41.73 0.22
N GLU A 56 -56.05 41.32 0.31
CA GLU A 56 -57.28 41.96 -0.24
C GLU A 56 -57.59 42.06 -1.77
N VAL A 57 -58.67 41.36 -2.15
CA VAL A 57 -59.88 41.83 -2.87
C VAL A 57 -59.82 42.37 -4.34
N ARG A 58 -60.55 41.66 -5.21
CA ARG A 58 -60.94 41.92 -6.64
C ARG A 58 -61.97 43.08 -6.78
N PRO A 59 -62.27 43.68 -7.97
CA PRO A 59 -62.62 42.96 -9.22
C PRO A 59 -62.17 43.55 -10.59
N GLU A 60 -62.40 42.71 -11.62
CA GLU A 60 -62.47 42.84 -13.10
C GLU A 60 -62.39 44.25 -13.75
N VAL A 61 -61.70 44.46 -14.89
CA VAL A 61 -62.13 44.08 -16.26
C VAL A 61 -60.97 44.26 -17.28
N ALA A 62 -60.96 43.46 -18.36
CA ALA A 62 -60.24 43.61 -19.64
C ALA A 62 -58.69 43.78 -19.64
N GLU A 63 -57.99 42.74 -20.09
CA GLU A 63 -57.00 42.82 -21.18
C GLU A 63 -56.54 41.39 -21.57
N GLU A 64 -56.93 40.92 -22.76
CA GLU A 64 -56.61 39.56 -23.23
C GLU A 64 -55.35 39.52 -24.14
N SER A 65 -54.63 40.65 -24.24
CA SER A 65 -53.43 40.82 -25.08
C SER A 65 -52.11 40.75 -24.30
N THR A 66 -52.14 40.95 -22.98
CA THR A 66 -50.92 41.03 -22.14
C THR A 66 -50.48 39.70 -21.55
N LYS A 67 -51.38 38.71 -21.44
CA LYS A 67 -51.08 37.37 -20.88
C LYS A 67 -50.07 36.55 -21.69
N SER A 68 -50.05 36.65 -23.02
CA SER A 68 -49.08 35.91 -23.84
C SER A 68 -47.67 36.43 -23.64
N VAL A 69 -47.51 37.75 -23.51
CA VAL A 69 -46.22 38.39 -23.23
C VAL A 69 -45.78 38.13 -21.79
N SER A 70 -46.68 38.21 -20.80
CA SER A 70 -46.31 37.91 -19.41
C SER A 70 -45.95 36.42 -19.20
N ALA A 71 -46.65 35.50 -19.88
CA ALA A 71 -46.32 34.08 -19.85
C ALA A 71 -44.97 33.79 -20.52
N GLY A 72 -44.69 34.39 -21.68
CA GLY A 72 -43.40 34.27 -22.37
C GLY A 72 -42.24 34.88 -21.58
N LEU A 73 -42.47 35.97 -20.84
CA LEU A 73 -41.48 36.54 -19.91
C LEU A 73 -41.18 35.56 -18.77
N THR A 74 -42.20 34.96 -18.14
CA THR A 74 -41.98 33.95 -17.08
C THR A 74 -41.27 32.69 -17.60
N GLU A 75 -41.55 32.24 -18.82
CA GLU A 75 -40.84 31.08 -19.41
C GLU A 75 -39.37 31.41 -19.74
N ALA A 76 -39.09 32.62 -20.23
CA ALA A 76 -37.72 33.08 -20.45
C ALA A 76 -36.93 33.21 -19.14
N GLU A 77 -37.53 33.75 -18.07
CA GLU A 77 -36.92 33.82 -16.73
C GLU A 77 -36.68 32.43 -16.12
N GLU A 78 -37.60 31.47 -16.31
CA GLU A 78 -37.38 30.08 -15.87
C GLU A 78 -36.26 29.39 -16.67
N LEU A 79 -36.14 29.66 -17.97
CA LEU A 79 -35.05 29.16 -18.80
C LEU A 79 -33.70 29.75 -18.39
N GLU A 80 -33.64 31.05 -18.09
CA GLU A 80 -32.44 31.70 -17.57
C GLU A 80 -32.01 31.08 -16.22
N LYS A 81 -32.94 30.89 -15.28
CA LYS A 81 -32.67 30.17 -14.01
C LYS A 81 -32.18 28.74 -14.25
N TYR A 82 -32.79 28.02 -15.19
CA TYR A 82 -32.40 26.66 -15.56
C TYR A 82 -30.96 26.59 -16.14
N ILE A 83 -30.57 27.56 -16.98
CA ILE A 83 -29.21 27.71 -17.49
C ILE A 83 -28.24 28.10 -16.36
N ALA A 84 -28.59 29.08 -15.52
CA ALA A 84 -27.76 29.60 -14.44
C ALA A 84 -27.33 28.51 -13.44
N ILE A 85 -28.24 27.62 -13.04
CA ILE A 85 -27.94 26.47 -12.17
C ILE A 85 -26.87 25.57 -12.81
N ARG A 86 -27.03 25.25 -14.10
CA ARG A 86 -26.11 24.37 -14.84
C ARG A 86 -24.76 25.05 -15.13
N GLU A 87 -24.77 26.38 -15.23
CA GLU A 87 -23.57 27.21 -15.23
C GLU A 87 -22.81 27.16 -13.91
N GLU A 88 -23.51 27.17 -12.77
CA GLU A 88 -22.89 27.03 -11.45
C GLU A 88 -22.27 25.64 -11.27
N MET A 89 -22.96 24.59 -11.74
CA MET A 89 -22.45 23.21 -11.74
C MET A 89 -21.16 23.10 -12.58
N TYR A 90 -21.19 23.61 -13.81
CA TYR A 90 -20.01 23.72 -14.68
C TYR A 90 -18.85 24.47 -14.01
N LYS A 91 -19.11 25.62 -13.38
CA LYS A 91 -18.09 26.41 -12.66
C LYS A 91 -17.46 25.61 -11.51
N LYS A 92 -18.27 24.92 -10.69
CA LYS A 92 -17.79 24.04 -9.61
C LYS A 92 -16.96 22.87 -10.13
N ALA A 93 -17.40 22.22 -11.21
CA ALA A 93 -16.66 21.13 -11.84
C ALA A 93 -15.32 21.62 -12.40
N LYS A 94 -15.26 22.82 -13.02
CA LYS A 94 -14.02 23.46 -13.47
C LYS A 94 -13.06 23.86 -12.34
N GLU A 95 -13.58 24.38 -11.23
CA GLU A 95 -12.76 24.71 -10.07
C GLU A 95 -12.17 23.45 -9.41
N PHE A 96 -12.88 22.33 -9.48
CA PHE A 96 -12.35 21.06 -8.99
C PHE A 96 -11.36 20.43 -9.98
N ASP A 97 -11.65 20.45 -11.29
CA ASP A 97 -10.75 20.04 -12.37
C ASP A 97 -9.37 20.72 -12.26
N SER A 98 -9.33 22.03 -12.03
CA SER A 98 -8.08 22.78 -11.86
C SER A 98 -7.24 22.35 -10.65
N LYS A 99 -7.85 21.71 -9.64
CA LYS A 99 -7.15 21.15 -8.46
C LYS A 99 -6.61 19.74 -8.71
N ILE A 100 -7.23 18.97 -9.63
CA ILE A 100 -6.85 17.58 -9.90
C ILE A 100 -6.03 17.38 -11.18
N ILE A 101 -6.04 18.34 -12.11
CA ILE A 101 -5.41 18.21 -13.43
C ILE A 101 -3.91 17.84 -13.37
N GLY A 102 -3.20 18.26 -12.32
CA GLY A 102 -1.81 17.87 -12.08
C GLY A 102 -1.65 16.36 -11.83
N PHE A 103 -2.53 15.76 -11.03
CA PHE A 103 -2.53 14.31 -10.78
C PHE A 103 -2.99 13.53 -12.01
N GLU A 104 -4.04 14.02 -12.69
CA GLU A 104 -4.60 13.37 -13.90
C GLU A 104 -3.59 13.35 -15.06
N THR A 105 -2.85 14.44 -15.28
CA THR A 105 -1.82 14.50 -16.34
C THR A 105 -0.56 13.70 -16.02
N ALA A 106 -0.31 13.38 -14.75
CA ALA A 106 0.79 12.53 -14.32
C ALA A 106 0.49 11.02 -14.45
N ILE A 107 -0.78 10.60 -14.55
CA ILE A 107 -1.15 9.19 -14.80
C ILE A 107 -0.89 8.86 -16.27
N ARG A 108 0.20 8.12 -16.56
CA ARG A 108 0.54 7.70 -17.94
C ARG A 108 -0.17 6.40 -18.31
N ARG A 109 -0.38 5.52 -17.32
CA ARG A 109 -1.00 4.20 -17.51
C ARG A 109 -2.31 4.03 -16.73
N PRO A 110 -3.45 4.55 -17.22
CA PRO A 110 -4.75 4.46 -16.55
C PRO A 110 -5.44 3.07 -16.68
N TYR A 111 -4.70 2.03 -17.06
CA TYR A 111 -5.21 0.68 -17.31
C TYR A 111 -4.29 -0.38 -16.70
N PHE A 112 -4.83 -1.57 -16.44
CA PHE A 112 -4.06 -2.68 -15.89
C PHE A 112 -2.96 -3.15 -16.84
N HIS A 113 -1.77 -3.39 -16.31
CA HIS A 113 -0.67 -4.03 -17.04
C HIS A 113 0.28 -4.77 -16.09
N VAL A 114 0.84 -5.89 -16.54
CA VAL A 114 1.64 -6.80 -15.68
C VAL A 114 3.01 -6.21 -15.29
N ARG A 115 3.62 -5.39 -16.15
CA ARG A 115 4.84 -4.65 -15.75
C ARG A 115 4.51 -3.70 -14.60
N PRO A 116 5.39 -3.55 -13.59
CA PRO A 116 5.26 -2.50 -12.59
C PRO A 116 5.03 -1.11 -13.21
N LEU A 117 4.33 -0.26 -12.47
CA LEU A 117 4.42 1.20 -12.58
C LEU A 117 5.81 1.65 -12.12
N ASP A 118 6.26 2.84 -12.53
CA ASP A 118 7.45 3.47 -11.96
C ASP A 118 7.14 4.13 -10.60
N ASP A 119 8.17 4.34 -9.77
CA ASP A 119 7.99 4.94 -8.44
C ASP A 119 7.28 6.31 -8.49
N PRO A 120 7.52 7.20 -9.48
CA PRO A 120 6.76 8.44 -9.63
C PRO A 120 5.27 8.26 -9.96
N GLU A 121 4.87 7.27 -10.78
CA GLU A 121 3.45 6.96 -11.01
C GLU A 121 2.78 6.45 -9.72
N LEU A 122 3.46 5.63 -8.91
CA LEU A 122 2.97 5.16 -7.61
C LEU A 122 2.84 6.32 -6.60
N GLU A 123 3.88 7.15 -6.48
CA GLU A 123 3.87 8.33 -5.62
C GLU A 123 2.73 9.30 -6.01
N ASN A 124 2.47 9.49 -7.31
CA ASN A 124 1.35 10.29 -7.79
C ASN A 124 -0.01 9.71 -7.36
N TRP A 125 -0.21 8.38 -7.44
CA TRP A 125 -1.46 7.77 -6.95
C TRP A 125 -1.65 7.95 -5.44
N HIS A 126 -0.61 7.78 -4.63
CA HIS A 126 -0.68 8.06 -3.19
C HIS A 126 -1.01 9.53 -2.91
N ASN A 127 -0.34 10.47 -3.57
CA ASN A 127 -0.62 11.91 -3.41
C ASN A 127 -2.04 12.31 -3.85
N TYR A 128 -2.59 11.66 -4.88
CA TYR A 128 -3.96 11.92 -5.33
C TYR A 128 -5.00 11.33 -4.36
N LEU A 129 -4.77 10.12 -3.83
CA LEU A 129 -5.61 9.54 -2.78
C LEU A 129 -5.59 10.40 -1.50
N ASP A 130 -4.41 10.87 -1.08
CA ASP A 130 -4.22 11.84 0.01
C ASP A 130 -5.08 13.10 -0.17
N PHE A 131 -5.08 13.67 -1.39
CA PHE A 131 -5.85 14.86 -1.70
C PHE A 131 -7.37 14.62 -1.61
N ILE A 132 -7.86 13.52 -2.18
CA ILE A 132 -9.30 13.21 -2.21
C ILE A 132 -9.83 12.76 -0.85
N GLU A 133 -9.07 12.01 -0.06
CA GLU A 133 -9.44 11.61 1.29
C GLU A 133 -9.70 12.82 2.22
N ARG A 134 -8.83 13.83 2.15
CA ARG A 134 -8.98 15.11 2.87
C ARG A 134 -10.21 15.92 2.42
N GLY A 135 -10.72 15.67 1.21
CA GLY A 135 -11.89 16.34 0.64
C GLY A 135 -13.24 15.89 1.22
N GLY A 136 -13.28 14.85 2.06
CA GLY A 136 -14.48 14.41 2.79
C GLY A 136 -15.52 13.64 1.96
N ASP A 137 -15.72 14.01 0.68
CA ASP A 137 -16.70 13.42 -0.25
C ASP A 137 -16.47 11.90 -0.47
N PHE A 138 -17.32 11.09 0.18
CA PHE A 138 -17.27 9.62 0.15
C PHE A 138 -17.34 9.06 -1.27
N ASN A 139 -18.20 9.61 -2.12
CA ASN A 139 -18.40 9.13 -3.49
C ASN A 139 -17.17 9.41 -4.36
N LYS A 140 -16.48 10.55 -4.15
CA LYS A 140 -15.20 10.83 -4.83
C LYS A 140 -14.08 9.92 -4.33
N VAL A 141 -14.00 9.65 -3.02
CA VAL A 141 -13.03 8.70 -2.44
C VAL A 141 -13.19 7.31 -3.09
N VAL A 142 -14.39 6.72 -3.03
CA VAL A 142 -14.67 5.39 -3.60
C VAL A 142 -14.37 5.36 -5.11
N LYS A 143 -14.83 6.36 -5.88
CA LYS A 143 -14.57 6.44 -7.32
C LYS A 143 -13.08 6.52 -7.65
N LEU A 144 -12.28 7.29 -6.90
CA LEU A 144 -10.83 7.36 -7.14
C LEU A 144 -10.14 6.06 -6.77
N TYR A 145 -10.51 5.43 -5.65
CA TYR A 145 -9.96 4.13 -5.24
C TYR A 145 -10.21 3.04 -6.29
N GLU A 146 -11.47 2.88 -6.73
CA GLU A 146 -11.80 1.91 -7.77
C GLU A 146 -11.02 2.15 -9.07
N ARG A 147 -10.78 3.42 -9.43
CA ARG A 147 -9.98 3.78 -10.61
C ARG A 147 -8.48 3.55 -10.42
N CYS A 148 -7.95 3.86 -9.25
CA CYS A 148 -6.55 3.60 -8.86
C CYS A 148 -6.23 2.10 -8.95
N LEU A 149 -7.13 1.26 -8.42
CA LEU A 149 -6.99 -0.19 -8.39
C LEU A 149 -7.07 -0.86 -9.77
N ILE A 150 -7.47 -0.16 -10.84
CA ILE A 150 -7.32 -0.65 -12.22
C ILE A 150 -5.83 -0.73 -12.58
N ALA A 151 -5.08 0.35 -12.36
CA ALA A 151 -3.65 0.41 -12.66
C ALA A 151 -2.80 -0.29 -11.59
N CYS A 152 -3.21 -0.17 -10.33
CA CYS A 152 -2.48 -0.62 -9.14
C CYS A 152 -2.95 -1.98 -8.60
N ALA A 153 -3.66 -2.79 -9.39
CA ALA A 153 -4.29 -4.03 -8.91
C ALA A 153 -3.31 -5.02 -8.24
N ASN A 154 -2.04 -5.05 -8.66
CA ASN A 154 -1.01 -5.98 -8.16
C ASN A 154 -0.29 -5.51 -6.88
N TYR A 155 -0.70 -4.38 -6.30
CA TYR A 155 0.01 -3.68 -5.22
C TYR A 155 -0.81 -3.72 -3.92
N PRO A 156 -0.45 -4.56 -2.93
CA PRO A 156 -1.23 -4.72 -1.69
C PRO A 156 -1.45 -3.43 -0.92
N GLU A 157 -0.50 -2.49 -0.95
CA GLU A 157 -0.55 -1.25 -0.21
C GLU A 157 -1.77 -0.38 -0.58
N TYR A 158 -2.22 -0.39 -1.84
CA TYR A 158 -3.44 0.32 -2.26
C TYR A 158 -4.71 -0.39 -1.79
N TRP A 159 -4.72 -1.73 -1.79
CA TRP A 159 -5.84 -2.51 -1.24
C TRP A 159 -5.95 -2.31 0.27
N ILE A 160 -4.83 -2.39 1.00
CA ILE A 160 -4.76 -2.16 2.45
C ILE A 160 -5.23 -0.73 2.77
N ARG A 161 -4.74 0.28 2.05
CA ARG A 161 -5.15 1.67 2.23
C ARG A 161 -6.65 1.86 1.94
N TYR A 162 -7.19 1.22 0.91
CA TYR A 162 -8.63 1.28 0.60
C TYR A 162 -9.49 0.67 1.72
N VAL A 163 -9.14 -0.52 2.21
CA VAL A 163 -9.85 -1.19 3.30
C VAL A 163 -9.84 -0.32 4.56
N LEU A 164 -8.67 0.22 4.96
CA LEU A 164 -8.54 1.12 6.10
C LEU A 164 -9.34 2.42 5.92
N CYS A 165 -9.36 2.99 4.71
CA CYS A 165 -10.14 4.19 4.40
C CYS A 165 -11.65 3.94 4.52
N MET A 166 -12.13 2.77 4.07
CA MET A 166 -13.54 2.40 4.19
C MET A 166 -13.94 2.04 5.62
N GLU A 167 -13.06 1.37 6.38
CA GLU A 167 -13.23 1.09 7.82
C GLU A 167 -13.33 2.39 8.63
N ALA A 168 -12.41 3.33 8.42
CA ALA A 168 -12.42 4.65 9.08
C ALA A 168 -13.62 5.54 8.69
N ARG A 169 -14.36 5.15 7.64
CA ARG A 169 -15.62 5.79 7.18
C ARG A 169 -16.86 4.95 7.56
N GLU A 170 -16.71 4.00 8.48
CA GLU A 170 -17.75 3.08 8.99
C GLU A 170 -18.40 2.19 7.89
N SER A 171 -17.79 2.12 6.70
CA SER A 171 -18.29 1.35 5.56
C SER A 171 -17.69 -0.05 5.53
N LEU A 172 -18.07 -0.86 6.53
CA LEU A 172 -17.57 -2.24 6.67
C LEU A 172 -17.92 -3.13 5.45
N GLU A 173 -19.00 -2.86 4.73
CA GLU A 173 -19.35 -3.59 3.51
C GLU A 173 -18.31 -3.37 2.40
N LEU A 174 -17.94 -2.11 2.12
CA LEU A 174 -16.92 -1.79 1.12
C LEU A 174 -15.52 -2.25 1.57
N ALA A 175 -15.21 -2.11 2.86
CA ALA A 175 -13.97 -2.63 3.43
C ALA A 175 -13.83 -4.15 3.21
N ASN A 176 -14.86 -4.93 3.52
CA ASN A 176 -14.87 -6.38 3.28
C ASN A 176 -14.86 -6.73 1.77
N ASN A 177 -15.57 -5.97 0.92
CA ASN A 177 -15.54 -6.17 -0.54
C ASN A 177 -14.14 -5.97 -1.12
N ALA A 178 -13.49 -4.86 -0.76
CA ALA A 178 -12.12 -4.55 -1.17
C ALA A 178 -11.14 -5.63 -0.68
N LEU A 179 -11.26 -6.05 0.59
CA LEU A 179 -10.40 -7.09 1.17
C LEU A 179 -10.57 -8.43 0.45
N ALA A 180 -11.81 -8.86 0.18
CA ALA A 180 -12.08 -10.10 -0.54
C ALA A 180 -11.53 -10.09 -1.98
N ARG A 181 -11.69 -8.97 -2.70
CA ARG A 181 -11.07 -8.79 -4.03
C ARG A 181 -9.55 -8.91 -3.96
N ALA A 182 -8.93 -8.29 -2.96
CA ALA A 182 -7.48 -8.37 -2.75
C ALA A 182 -7.01 -9.81 -2.48
N THR A 183 -7.59 -10.48 -1.47
CA THR A 183 -7.15 -11.82 -1.01
C THR A 183 -7.60 -12.98 -1.89
N GLN A 184 -8.63 -12.82 -2.75
CA GLN A 184 -9.16 -13.94 -3.56
C GLN A 184 -8.90 -13.78 -5.06
N VAL A 185 -8.72 -12.55 -5.57
CA VAL A 185 -8.59 -12.26 -7.00
C VAL A 185 -7.19 -11.76 -7.36
N PHE A 186 -6.79 -10.59 -6.84
CA PHE A 186 -5.65 -9.84 -7.38
C PHE A 186 -4.31 -10.16 -6.70
N VAL A 187 -4.20 -9.95 -5.39
CA VAL A 187 -2.94 -10.07 -4.63
C VAL A 187 -2.90 -11.33 -3.73
N LYS A 188 -3.76 -12.32 -4.02
CA LYS A 188 -3.97 -13.62 -3.34
C LYS A 188 -2.76 -14.56 -3.13
N LYS A 189 -1.56 -14.13 -3.51
CA LYS A 189 -0.29 -14.86 -3.32
C LYS A 189 0.76 -14.03 -2.57
N GLN A 190 0.42 -12.82 -2.14
CA GLN A 190 1.31 -11.92 -1.42
C GLN A 190 1.03 -12.06 0.08
N PRO A 191 1.97 -12.54 0.91
CA PRO A 191 1.70 -12.81 2.32
C PRO A 191 1.17 -11.60 3.11
N GLU A 192 1.54 -10.39 2.69
CA GLU A 192 1.25 -9.11 3.33
C GLU A 192 -0.26 -8.81 3.38
N ILE A 193 -1.01 -9.09 2.30
CA ILE A 193 -2.46 -8.86 2.29
C ILE A 193 -3.20 -9.84 3.21
N HIS A 194 -2.71 -11.08 3.34
CA HIS A 194 -3.31 -12.09 4.21
C HIS A 194 -2.97 -11.84 5.68
N LEU A 195 -1.76 -11.36 5.99
CA LEU A 195 -1.42 -10.85 7.33
C LEU A 195 -2.29 -9.66 7.74
N PHE A 196 -2.59 -8.76 6.81
CA PHE A 196 -3.52 -7.66 7.03
C PHE A 196 -4.96 -8.19 7.22
N ALA A 197 -5.42 -9.09 6.35
CA ALA A 197 -6.75 -9.70 6.42
C ALA A 197 -6.99 -10.42 7.76
N ALA A 198 -6.02 -11.19 8.24
CA ALA A 198 -6.11 -11.89 9.52
C ALA A 198 -6.29 -10.90 10.69
N ARG A 199 -5.55 -9.78 10.68
CA ARG A 199 -5.65 -8.75 11.72
C ARG A 199 -6.94 -7.93 11.62
N PHE A 200 -7.39 -7.61 10.42
CA PHE A 200 -8.66 -6.93 10.19
C PHE A 200 -9.84 -7.77 10.70
N LYS A 201 -9.84 -9.09 10.39
CA LYS A 201 -10.84 -10.05 10.88
C LYS A 201 -10.79 -10.27 12.39
N GLU A 202 -9.59 -10.30 12.99
CA GLU A 202 -9.43 -10.31 14.46
C GLU A 202 -10.10 -9.08 15.10
N ASN A 203 -9.83 -7.88 14.55
CA ASN A 203 -10.40 -6.63 15.06
C ASN A 203 -11.92 -6.54 14.89
N SER A 204 -12.49 -7.07 13.80
CA SER A 204 -13.94 -7.08 13.55
C SER A 204 -14.69 -8.22 14.24
N GLY A 205 -13.98 -9.13 14.93
CA GLY A 205 -14.55 -10.25 15.68
C GLY A 205 -14.73 -11.54 14.88
N ASP A 206 -14.38 -11.58 13.59
CA ASP A 206 -14.32 -12.82 12.79
C ASP A 206 -13.04 -13.63 13.09
N ILE A 207 -12.98 -14.16 14.31
CA ILE A 207 -11.86 -15.02 14.76
C ILE A 207 -11.71 -16.27 13.89
N THR A 208 -12.82 -16.80 13.39
CA THR A 208 -12.86 -17.94 12.46
C THR A 208 -12.15 -17.64 11.15
N GLY A 209 -12.49 -16.52 10.50
CA GLY A 209 -11.83 -16.10 9.27
C GLY A 209 -10.39 -15.62 9.50
N ALA A 210 -10.07 -15.04 10.67
CA ALA A 210 -8.70 -14.68 11.02
C ALA A 210 -7.77 -15.92 11.08
N ARG A 211 -8.25 -17.01 11.71
CA ARG A 211 -7.55 -18.32 11.70
C ARG A 211 -7.41 -18.90 10.30
N ALA A 212 -8.46 -18.80 9.47
CA ALA A 212 -8.43 -19.30 8.10
C ALA A 212 -7.37 -18.59 7.24
N GLU A 213 -7.19 -17.27 7.39
CA GLU A 213 -6.11 -16.53 6.70
C GLU A 213 -4.71 -16.99 7.16
N TYR A 214 -4.51 -17.25 8.46
CA TYR A 214 -3.24 -17.82 8.94
C TYR A 214 -3.00 -19.24 8.44
N GLN A 215 -4.03 -20.10 8.41
CA GLN A 215 -3.91 -21.45 7.84
C GLN A 215 -3.53 -21.40 6.36
N LEU A 216 -4.17 -20.53 5.57
CA LEU A 216 -3.85 -20.31 4.16
C LEU A 216 -2.40 -19.86 3.97
N LEU A 217 -1.92 -18.95 4.83
CA LEU A 217 -0.51 -18.54 4.86
C LEU A 217 0.44 -19.71 5.13
N HIS A 218 0.17 -20.52 6.15
CA HIS A 218 1.04 -21.61 6.59
C HIS A 218 1.10 -22.78 5.59
N PHE A 219 0.01 -23.07 4.88
CA PHE A 219 -0.10 -24.27 4.03
C PHE A 219 0.01 -24.00 2.52
N GLU A 220 -0.48 -22.85 2.02
CA GLU A 220 -0.58 -22.61 0.57
C GLU A 220 0.31 -21.46 0.07
N ILE A 221 0.44 -20.37 0.83
CA ILE A 221 1.09 -19.13 0.34
C ILE A 221 2.57 -19.07 0.71
N SER A 222 2.91 -19.24 1.99
CA SER A 222 4.29 -19.09 2.46
C SER A 222 4.57 -19.93 3.73
N PRO A 223 4.71 -21.27 3.57
CA PRO A 223 5.07 -22.15 4.67
C PRO A 223 6.39 -21.71 5.33
N GLY A 224 6.39 -21.63 6.66
CA GLY A 224 7.54 -21.17 7.44
C GLY A 224 7.71 -19.64 7.50
N TYR A 225 6.75 -18.84 7.01
CA TYR A 225 6.81 -17.39 7.10
C TYR A 225 6.69 -16.92 8.56
N LEU A 226 7.85 -16.55 9.12
CA LEU A 226 8.06 -16.28 10.55
C LEU A 226 7.07 -15.26 11.12
N GLU A 227 6.74 -14.21 10.36
CA GLU A 227 5.83 -13.16 10.83
C GLU A 227 4.39 -13.65 10.97
N ALA A 228 3.92 -14.54 10.09
CA ALA A 228 2.61 -15.18 10.22
C ALA A 228 2.54 -16.07 11.46
N ILE A 229 3.60 -16.83 11.75
CA ILE A 229 3.69 -17.71 12.92
C ILE A 229 3.64 -16.87 14.21
N VAL A 230 4.46 -15.81 14.29
CA VAL A 230 4.49 -14.89 15.42
C VAL A 230 3.15 -14.18 15.63
N ARG A 231 2.52 -13.66 14.57
CA ARG A 231 1.24 -12.95 14.67
C ARG A 231 0.09 -13.90 15.04
N HIS A 232 0.07 -15.13 14.49
CA HIS A 232 -0.92 -16.16 14.79
C HIS A 232 -0.85 -16.65 16.24
N ALA A 233 0.33 -17.03 16.73
CA ALA A 233 0.52 -17.46 18.12
C ALA A 233 0.13 -16.36 19.12
N ASN A 234 0.51 -15.10 18.83
CA ASN A 234 0.11 -13.97 19.65
C ASN A 234 -1.40 -13.69 19.61
N MET A 235 -2.10 -13.97 18.50
CA MET A 235 -3.56 -13.89 18.43
C MET A 235 -4.20 -14.95 19.33
N GLU A 236 -3.81 -16.22 19.20
CA GLU A 236 -4.37 -17.28 20.03
C GLU A 236 -4.13 -17.03 21.52
N TYR A 237 -2.96 -16.51 21.90
CA TYR A 237 -2.68 -16.15 23.27
C TYR A 237 -3.55 -14.98 23.78
N ARG A 238 -3.78 -13.93 22.97
CA ARG A 238 -4.71 -12.84 23.31
C ARG A 238 -6.15 -13.32 23.50
N LEU A 239 -6.56 -14.33 22.72
CA LEU A 239 -7.87 -14.96 22.79
C LEU A 239 -8.00 -15.97 23.96
N GLY A 240 -6.93 -16.18 24.74
CA GLY A 240 -6.89 -17.11 25.87
C GLY A 240 -6.56 -18.57 25.51
N ASN A 241 -6.41 -18.89 24.22
CA ASN A 241 -6.13 -20.25 23.73
C ASN A 241 -4.64 -20.55 23.83
N ARG A 242 -4.12 -20.65 25.05
CA ARG A 242 -2.68 -20.82 25.33
C ARG A 242 -2.08 -22.02 24.63
N ASP A 243 -2.76 -23.17 24.66
CA ASP A 243 -2.27 -24.40 24.06
C ASP A 243 -2.13 -24.26 22.54
N ALA A 244 -3.13 -23.67 21.86
CA ALA A 244 -3.06 -23.37 20.44
C ALA A 244 -1.90 -22.40 20.11
N ALA A 245 -1.64 -21.39 20.96
CA ALA A 245 -0.52 -20.49 20.78
C ALA A 245 0.85 -21.20 20.86
N PHE A 246 0.99 -22.24 21.68
CA PHE A 246 2.18 -23.10 21.71
C PHE A 246 2.24 -23.99 20.46
N SER A 247 1.13 -24.66 20.11
CA SER A 247 1.07 -25.56 18.94
C SER A 247 1.49 -24.86 17.64
N VAL A 248 1.12 -23.60 17.43
CA VAL A 248 1.54 -22.83 16.23
C VAL A 248 3.07 -22.74 16.07
N TYR A 249 3.83 -22.58 17.16
CA TYR A 249 5.29 -22.62 17.11
C TYR A 249 5.82 -24.05 17.01
N GLU A 250 5.24 -24.98 17.77
CA GLU A 250 5.73 -26.36 17.89
C GLU A 250 5.53 -27.16 16.60
N GLU A 251 4.42 -26.96 15.89
CA GLU A 251 4.15 -27.51 14.55
C GLU A 251 5.12 -26.96 13.51
N ALA A 252 5.34 -25.63 13.49
CA ALA A 252 6.29 -25.00 12.57
C ALA A 252 7.74 -25.47 12.82
N ILE A 253 8.14 -25.59 14.09
CA ILE A 253 9.46 -26.13 14.48
C ILE A 253 9.59 -27.60 14.07
N ALA A 254 8.55 -28.42 14.27
CA ALA A 254 8.55 -29.82 13.85
C ALA A 254 8.68 -29.97 12.33
N ALA A 255 7.97 -29.15 11.55
CA ALA A 255 8.05 -29.14 10.09
C ALA A 255 9.45 -28.74 9.55
N GLU A 256 10.15 -27.84 10.24
CA GLU A 256 11.51 -27.44 9.86
C GLU A 256 12.61 -28.40 10.35
N ARG A 257 12.43 -29.08 11.50
CA ARG A 257 13.39 -30.06 12.04
C ARG A 257 13.64 -31.26 11.13
N GLY A 258 12.69 -31.58 10.23
CA GLY A 258 12.86 -32.65 9.23
C GLY A 258 13.79 -32.31 8.06
N LYS A 259 14.39 -31.11 8.03
CA LYS A 259 15.21 -30.62 6.91
C LYS A 259 16.66 -30.43 7.35
N GLU A 260 17.60 -31.08 6.66
CA GLU A 260 19.03 -31.13 7.07
C GLU A 260 19.71 -29.75 7.23
N LEU A 261 19.25 -28.72 6.52
CA LEU A 261 19.81 -27.36 6.55
C LEU A 261 18.73 -26.27 6.54
N SER A 262 17.73 -26.36 7.43
CA SER A 262 16.72 -25.28 7.55
C SER A 262 17.35 -23.97 8.04
N GLN A 263 17.32 -22.94 7.20
CA GLN A 263 17.66 -21.56 7.57
C GLN A 263 16.56 -20.89 8.42
N VAL A 264 15.35 -21.48 8.47
CA VAL A 264 14.17 -20.94 9.16
C VAL A 264 14.10 -21.44 10.60
N LEU A 265 14.48 -22.71 10.86
CA LEU A 265 14.48 -23.31 12.20
C LEU A 265 15.18 -22.45 13.28
N PRO A 266 16.39 -21.89 13.06
CA PRO A 266 17.06 -21.08 14.08
C PRO A 266 16.24 -19.84 14.46
N MET A 267 15.64 -19.17 13.46
CA MET A 267 14.80 -17.99 13.69
C MET A 267 13.50 -18.34 14.39
N LEU A 268 12.91 -19.52 14.11
CA LEU A 268 11.74 -20.02 14.85
C LEU A 268 12.05 -20.27 16.32
N LEU A 269 13.19 -20.90 16.65
CA LEU A 269 13.61 -21.12 18.03
C LEU A 269 13.83 -19.79 18.79
N ILE A 270 14.42 -18.79 18.13
CA ILE A 270 14.61 -17.44 18.70
C ILE A 270 13.26 -16.77 18.98
N GLN A 271 12.32 -16.78 18.02
CA GLN A 271 11.01 -16.17 18.23
C GLN A 271 10.16 -16.94 19.25
N TYR A 272 10.23 -18.28 19.28
CA TYR A 272 9.52 -19.08 20.28
C TYR A 272 10.05 -18.80 21.69
N SER A 273 11.38 -18.75 21.86
CA SER A 273 12.01 -18.33 23.12
C SER A 273 11.58 -16.91 23.54
N ARG A 274 11.55 -15.96 22.60
CA ARG A 274 11.09 -14.58 22.88
C ARG A 274 9.62 -14.54 23.30
N PHE A 275 8.75 -15.32 22.65
CA PHE A 275 7.34 -15.45 23.03
C PHE A 275 7.18 -16.03 24.44
N ILE A 276 7.86 -17.14 24.72
CA ILE A 276 7.84 -17.81 26.03
C ILE A 276 8.33 -16.89 27.16
N TYR A 277 9.33 -16.05 26.90
CA TYR A 277 9.79 -15.08 27.88
C TYR A 277 8.87 -13.85 27.99
N LEU A 278 8.66 -13.09 26.91
CA LEU A 278 7.99 -11.79 26.96
C LEU A 278 6.46 -11.86 27.10
N VAL A 279 5.83 -12.92 26.61
CA VAL A 279 4.35 -13.05 26.58
C VAL A 279 3.86 -14.03 27.65
N VAL A 280 4.60 -15.12 27.87
CA VAL A 280 4.22 -16.17 28.84
C VAL A 280 4.91 -15.99 30.21
N GLY A 281 6.02 -15.25 30.28
CA GLY A 281 6.71 -14.94 31.53
C GLY A 281 7.55 -16.07 32.10
N ASN A 282 7.94 -17.06 31.29
CA ASN A 282 8.72 -18.22 31.73
C ASN A 282 10.18 -18.12 31.24
N SER A 283 11.10 -17.77 32.13
CA SER A 283 12.52 -17.60 31.80
C SER A 283 13.26 -18.91 31.59
N GLU A 284 12.87 -19.97 32.28
CA GLU A 284 13.55 -21.26 32.31
C GLU A 284 13.32 -21.98 30.98
N LYS A 285 12.05 -22.12 30.56
CA LYS A 285 11.66 -22.71 29.27
C LYS A 285 12.19 -21.87 28.09
N ALA A 286 12.25 -20.55 28.20
CA ALA A 286 12.86 -19.71 27.17
C ALA A 286 14.35 -20.03 26.97
N LYS A 287 15.12 -20.14 28.06
CA LYS A 287 16.54 -20.54 28.02
C LYS A 287 16.73 -21.99 27.54
N GLU A 288 15.82 -22.89 27.88
CA GLU A 288 15.81 -24.29 27.43
C GLU A 288 15.66 -24.40 25.91
N ILE A 289 14.69 -23.69 25.30
CA ILE A 289 14.39 -23.73 23.85
C ILE A 289 15.62 -23.41 22.97
N ILE A 290 16.52 -22.55 23.46
CA ILE A 290 17.75 -22.12 22.78
C ILE A 290 19.02 -22.83 23.26
N SER A 291 18.89 -23.81 24.16
CA SER A 291 19.99 -24.71 24.53
C SER A 291 20.16 -25.80 23.45
N GLY A 292 21.39 -26.01 22.96
CA GLY A 292 21.70 -26.95 21.86
C GLY A 292 21.16 -26.58 20.46
N GLY A 293 20.18 -25.65 20.36
CA GLY A 293 19.44 -25.37 19.12
C GLY A 293 20.24 -24.78 17.94
N PHE A 294 21.52 -24.45 18.11
CA PHE A 294 22.32 -23.73 17.12
C PHE A 294 23.65 -24.41 16.74
N GLU A 295 23.97 -25.58 17.29
CA GLU A 295 25.30 -26.22 17.16
C GLU A 295 25.71 -26.52 15.70
N HIS A 296 24.74 -26.86 14.85
CA HIS A 296 24.94 -27.26 13.46
C HIS A 296 24.48 -26.19 12.44
N VAL A 297 24.23 -24.96 12.90
CA VAL A 297 23.60 -23.92 12.08
C VAL A 297 24.63 -23.08 11.32
N GLN A 298 24.36 -22.80 10.04
CA GLN A 298 25.15 -21.86 9.25
C GLN A 298 24.99 -20.44 9.81
N LEU A 299 26.10 -19.85 10.26
CA LEU A 299 26.10 -18.50 10.81
C LEU A 299 25.83 -17.45 9.73
N SER A 300 24.98 -16.48 10.06
CA SER A 300 24.68 -15.30 9.27
C SER A 300 24.56 -14.08 10.19
N LYS A 301 24.80 -12.86 9.67
CA LYS A 301 24.64 -11.62 10.45
C LYS A 301 23.24 -11.52 11.08
N PRO A 302 22.11 -11.70 10.34
CA PRO A 302 20.77 -11.64 10.93
C PRO A 302 20.54 -12.67 12.04
N LEU A 303 21.14 -13.86 11.94
CA LEU A 303 21.01 -14.88 12.97
C LEU A 303 21.74 -14.46 14.26
N ILE A 304 23.02 -14.08 14.17
CA ILE A 304 23.81 -13.72 15.35
C ILE A 304 23.24 -12.45 15.99
N GLU A 305 22.85 -11.46 15.18
CA GLU A 305 22.14 -10.26 15.64
C GLU A 305 20.85 -10.62 16.41
N ALA A 306 20.02 -11.53 15.87
CA ALA A 306 18.81 -11.98 16.55
C ALA A 306 19.09 -12.76 17.85
N ILE A 307 20.20 -13.49 17.94
CA ILE A 307 20.65 -14.14 19.19
C ILE A 307 21.13 -13.08 20.20
N ILE A 308 21.89 -12.06 19.79
CA ILE A 308 22.31 -10.94 20.66
C ILE A 308 21.09 -10.19 21.20
N HIS A 309 20.12 -9.86 20.34
CA HIS A 309 18.86 -9.21 20.75
C HIS A 309 18.01 -10.09 21.69
N LEU A 310 18.02 -11.40 21.52
CA LEU A 310 17.36 -12.32 22.46
C LEU A 310 18.10 -12.38 23.81
N GLU A 311 19.42 -12.47 23.79
CA GLU A 311 20.23 -12.51 25.01
C GLU A 311 20.12 -11.18 25.77
N SER A 312 19.97 -10.03 25.10
CA SER A 312 19.80 -8.73 25.74
C SER A 312 18.51 -8.64 26.58
N ILE A 313 17.40 -9.23 26.12
CA ILE A 313 16.13 -9.25 26.85
C ILE A 313 16.05 -10.33 27.94
N LEU A 314 16.73 -11.47 27.78
CA LEU A 314 16.66 -12.58 28.75
C LEU A 314 17.29 -12.23 30.12
N PRO A 315 16.83 -12.83 31.24
CA PRO A 315 17.39 -12.54 32.56
C PRO A 315 18.85 -12.96 32.70
N LEU A 316 19.59 -12.29 33.59
CA LEU A 316 20.96 -12.65 33.96
C LEU A 316 21.09 -14.11 34.47
N PRO A 317 22.30 -14.71 34.45
CA PRO A 317 23.51 -14.21 33.78
C PRO A 317 23.37 -14.28 32.25
N LYS A 318 24.11 -13.41 31.53
CA LYS A 318 24.22 -13.44 30.08
C LYS A 318 25.26 -14.48 29.64
N ARG A 319 25.04 -15.15 28.51
CA ARG A 319 25.97 -16.12 27.90
C ARG A 319 27.04 -15.42 27.04
N ILE A 320 27.83 -14.53 27.66
CA ILE A 320 28.85 -13.71 26.97
C ILE A 320 29.86 -14.58 26.20
N ASP A 321 30.45 -15.59 26.84
CA ASP A 321 31.47 -16.46 26.20
C ASP A 321 30.93 -17.19 24.96
N TYR A 322 29.64 -17.55 24.97
CA TYR A 322 28.97 -18.18 23.84
C TYR A 322 28.77 -17.18 22.69
N LEU A 323 28.29 -15.97 22.99
CA LEU A 323 28.17 -14.90 22.00
C LEU A 323 29.54 -14.52 21.40
N ASP A 324 30.57 -14.41 22.23
CA ASP A 324 31.92 -14.08 21.80
C ASP A 324 32.46 -15.10 20.78
N SER A 325 32.27 -16.39 21.06
CA SER A 325 32.63 -17.48 20.16
C SER A 325 31.87 -17.44 18.82
N LEU A 326 30.56 -17.14 18.85
CA LEU A 326 29.77 -16.98 17.61
C LEU A 326 30.24 -15.76 16.79
N VAL A 327 30.48 -14.63 17.45
CA VAL A 327 30.92 -13.39 16.80
C VAL A 327 32.33 -13.56 16.25
N GLU A 328 33.29 -14.11 17.02
CA GLU A 328 34.64 -14.39 16.55
C GLU A 328 34.64 -15.32 15.32
N LYS A 329 33.85 -16.40 15.35
CA LYS A 329 33.72 -17.34 14.23
C LYS A 329 33.14 -16.68 12.96
N PHE A 330 32.29 -15.67 13.11
CA PHE A 330 31.72 -14.93 11.97
C PHE A 330 32.62 -13.80 11.46
N ILE A 331 33.27 -13.04 12.36
CA ILE A 331 34.10 -11.89 11.97
C ILE A 331 35.52 -12.27 11.58
N SER A 332 35.98 -13.50 11.85
CA SER A 332 37.30 -13.97 11.42
C SER A 332 37.39 -14.11 9.89
N PRO A 333 38.45 -13.62 9.23
CA PRO A 333 38.63 -13.82 7.79
C PRO A 333 38.87 -15.29 7.48
N ASN A 334 37.99 -15.92 6.70
CA ASN A 334 38.21 -17.27 6.17
C ASN A 334 38.51 -17.17 4.66
N PRO A 335 39.77 -17.38 4.22
CA PRO A 335 40.17 -17.24 2.82
C PRO A 335 39.60 -18.35 1.91
N ASP A 336 39.24 -19.50 2.48
CA ASP A 336 38.74 -20.67 1.73
C ASP A 336 37.22 -20.68 1.56
N ASN A 337 36.51 -19.72 2.17
CA ASN A 337 35.05 -19.61 2.10
C ASN A 337 34.61 -18.58 1.05
N HIS A 338 34.27 -19.05 -0.15
CA HIS A 338 33.69 -18.20 -1.21
C HIS A 338 32.34 -17.54 -0.84
N ASN A 339 31.66 -18.02 0.22
CA ASN A 339 30.44 -17.44 0.78
C ASN A 339 30.71 -16.66 2.09
N ALA A 340 31.92 -16.13 2.29
CA ALA A 340 32.23 -15.31 3.44
C ALA A 340 31.39 -14.02 3.48
N ALA A 341 30.97 -13.61 4.68
CA ALA A 341 30.22 -12.36 4.88
C ALA A 341 31.05 -11.14 4.45
N SER A 342 30.35 -10.09 3.98
CA SER A 342 31.02 -8.86 3.54
C SER A 342 31.79 -8.20 4.69
N THR A 343 32.84 -7.44 4.36
CA THR A 343 33.60 -6.70 5.39
C THR A 343 32.71 -5.74 6.16
N ALA A 344 31.73 -5.11 5.49
CA ALA A 344 30.74 -4.25 6.13
C ALA A 344 29.86 -5.04 7.12
N ASP A 345 29.31 -6.18 6.71
CA ASP A 345 28.51 -7.03 7.62
C ASP A 345 29.27 -7.53 8.84
N ARG A 346 30.58 -7.76 8.69
CA ARG A 346 31.47 -8.16 9.79
C ARG A 346 31.83 -6.98 10.70
N GLU A 347 32.03 -5.78 10.16
CA GLU A 347 32.25 -4.55 10.94
C GLU A 347 30.97 -4.15 11.72
N ASP A 348 29.81 -4.19 11.06
CA ASP A 348 28.49 -3.93 11.64
C ASP A 348 28.20 -4.88 12.81
N LEU A 349 28.32 -6.21 12.59
CA LEU A 349 28.05 -7.20 13.65
C LEU A 349 29.03 -7.05 14.82
N SER A 350 30.30 -6.74 14.53
CA SER A 350 31.28 -6.45 15.57
C SER A 350 30.91 -5.19 16.37
N SER A 351 30.25 -4.21 15.77
CA SER A 351 29.79 -2.99 16.45
C SER A 351 28.56 -3.27 17.33
N ILE A 352 27.57 -4.01 16.80
CA ILE A 352 26.39 -4.47 17.55
C ILE A 352 26.80 -5.28 18.80
N TYR A 353 27.83 -6.13 18.67
CA TYR A 353 28.33 -6.90 19.81
C TYR A 353 29.08 -6.04 20.84
N LEU A 354 29.79 -4.98 20.41
CA LEU A 354 30.38 -4.00 21.34
C LEU A 354 29.32 -3.23 22.12
N GLU A 355 28.22 -2.83 21.48
CA GLU A 355 27.07 -2.20 22.17
C GLU A 355 26.45 -3.15 23.22
N PHE A 356 26.33 -4.44 22.91
CA PHE A 356 25.89 -5.44 23.89
C PHE A 356 26.86 -5.59 25.07
N LEU A 357 28.17 -5.58 24.81
CA LEU A 357 29.18 -5.69 25.85
C LEU A 357 29.30 -4.43 26.72
N ASP A 358 29.05 -3.23 26.19
CA ASP A 358 29.00 -2.00 26.99
C ASP A 358 27.85 -2.03 28.02
N LEU A 359 26.73 -2.67 27.68
CA LEU A 359 25.56 -2.83 28.55
C LEU A 359 25.66 -3.99 29.56
N PHE A 360 26.30 -5.10 29.19
CA PHE A 360 26.23 -6.36 29.97
C PHE A 360 27.57 -7.06 30.22
N GLY A 361 28.63 -6.66 29.53
CA GLY A 361 29.96 -7.27 29.62
C GLY A 361 30.79 -6.74 30.78
N ASP A 362 31.94 -7.37 31.02
CA ASP A 362 32.97 -6.83 31.90
C ASP A 362 34.07 -6.09 31.12
N ALA A 363 34.92 -5.37 31.84
CA ALA A 363 36.00 -4.57 31.26
C ALA A 363 37.05 -5.41 30.49
N GLN A 364 37.17 -6.72 30.76
CA GLN A 364 38.04 -7.62 30.02
C GLN A 364 37.36 -8.06 28.71
N SER A 365 36.08 -8.46 28.73
CA SER A 365 35.31 -8.78 27.52
C SER A 365 35.29 -7.60 26.54
N ILE A 366 34.97 -6.39 27.02
CA ILE A 366 34.95 -5.16 26.23
C ILE A 366 36.32 -4.93 25.58
N LYS A 367 37.39 -4.96 26.36
CA LYS A 367 38.76 -4.75 25.86
C LYS A 367 39.17 -5.79 24.81
N MET A 368 38.80 -7.06 24.99
CA MET A 368 39.09 -8.13 24.03
C MET A 368 38.33 -7.91 22.71
N ALA A 369 37.04 -7.63 22.77
CA ALA A 369 36.22 -7.37 21.59
C ALA A 369 36.65 -6.10 20.84
N ASP A 370 36.97 -5.02 21.56
CA ASP A 370 37.45 -3.75 20.96
C ASP A 370 38.81 -3.95 20.27
N THR A 371 39.74 -4.66 20.92
CA THR A 371 41.02 -5.04 20.31
C THR A 371 40.80 -5.85 19.02
N ARG A 372 39.86 -6.81 19.03
CA ARG A 372 39.49 -7.65 17.88
C ARG A 372 38.90 -6.80 16.74
N HIS A 373 37.98 -5.88 17.05
CA HIS A 373 37.40 -4.92 16.10
C HIS A 373 38.47 -4.03 15.46
N CYS A 374 39.33 -3.43 16.30
CA CYS A 374 40.44 -2.58 15.89
C CYS A 374 41.40 -3.31 14.93
N MET A 375 41.76 -4.57 15.22
CA MET A 375 42.65 -5.36 14.38
C MET A 375 42.07 -5.65 12.99
N PHE A 376 40.77 -5.95 12.88
CA PHE A 376 40.15 -6.32 11.61
C PHE A 376 39.67 -5.13 10.77
N PHE A 377 39.15 -4.05 11.37
CA PHE A 377 38.39 -3.04 10.60
C PHE A 377 39.06 -1.66 10.51
N LEU A 378 39.82 -1.21 11.52
CA LEU A 378 40.45 0.13 11.46
C LEU A 378 41.45 0.28 10.30
N ARG A 379 42.15 -0.80 9.91
CA ARG A 379 43.09 -0.76 8.77
C ARG A 379 42.40 -0.45 7.45
N HIS A 380 41.12 -0.78 7.27
CA HIS A 380 40.41 -0.55 6.00
C HIS A 380 39.98 0.91 5.79
N LYS A 381 39.85 1.72 6.85
CA LYS A 381 39.50 3.16 6.75
C LYS A 381 40.65 4.02 6.19
N SER A 382 41.90 3.56 6.28
CA SER A 382 43.06 4.26 5.70
C SER A 382 43.15 4.10 4.17
N THR A 383 42.74 2.95 3.64
CA THR A 383 42.95 2.60 2.23
C THR A 383 41.94 3.27 1.29
N SER A 384 40.70 3.48 1.74
CA SER A 384 39.60 4.08 0.96
C SER A 384 39.75 5.60 0.72
N ILE A 385 40.47 6.31 1.59
CA ILE A 385 40.63 7.78 1.53
C ILE A 385 41.75 8.20 0.53
N SER A 386 42.60 7.27 0.08
CA SER A 386 43.77 7.58 -0.76
C SER A 386 43.48 7.94 -2.23
N ARG A 387 42.23 7.94 -2.69
CA ARG A 387 41.84 8.28 -4.09
C ARG A 387 41.20 9.66 -4.31
N LYS A 388 41.21 10.55 -3.31
CA LYS A 388 40.93 11.99 -3.52
C LYS A 388 41.96 12.88 -2.83
N ARG A 389 43.02 13.22 -3.56
CA ARG A 389 43.75 14.48 -3.39
C ARG A 389 43.79 15.22 -4.72
N HIS A 390 42.80 16.08 -4.91
CA HIS A 390 43.01 17.38 -5.55
C HIS A 390 42.16 18.35 -4.71
N ALA A 391 42.83 19.18 -3.93
CA ALA A 391 42.23 20.01 -2.88
C ALA A 391 42.81 21.43 -2.96
N GLU A 392 42.60 22.05 -4.11
CA GLU A 392 42.77 23.48 -4.34
C GLU A 392 41.56 23.91 -5.20
N ASP A 393 40.50 24.40 -4.54
CA ASP A 393 39.36 25.18 -5.08
C ASP A 393 38.21 25.23 -4.03
N TYR A 394 38.50 25.73 -2.81
CA TYR A 394 37.47 25.92 -1.78
C TYR A 394 37.70 27.15 -0.90
N LEU A 395 38.08 28.28 -1.52
CA LEU A 395 38.19 29.60 -0.88
C LEU A 395 37.27 30.68 -1.48
N ASP A 396 36.29 30.30 -2.32
CA ASP A 396 35.37 31.22 -2.99
C ASP A 396 33.89 30.79 -2.88
N ASN A 397 33.33 30.74 -1.66
CA ASN A 397 31.88 31.05 -1.49
C ASN A 397 31.40 31.47 -0.07
N GLU A 398 32.27 31.78 0.90
CA GLU A 398 31.84 32.08 2.28
C GLU A 398 31.31 33.53 2.48
N LYS A 399 30.73 34.16 1.44
CA LYS A 399 30.21 35.54 1.49
C LYS A 399 28.76 35.71 1.06
N SER A 400 28.01 34.63 0.85
CA SER A 400 26.69 34.66 0.19
C SER A 400 25.54 34.01 0.98
N LYS A 401 25.55 34.04 2.33
CA LYS A 401 24.39 33.61 3.16
C LYS A 401 24.28 34.19 4.58
N LEU A 402 24.52 35.49 4.73
CA LEU A 402 24.22 36.25 5.96
C LEU A 402 23.07 37.23 5.75
N ALA A 403 21.84 36.71 5.63
CA ALA A 403 20.61 37.52 5.61
C ALA A 403 19.38 36.72 6.07
N LYS A 404 18.64 37.29 7.04
CA LYS A 404 17.30 36.88 7.54
C LYS A 404 17.21 35.61 8.40
N THR A 405 17.64 35.76 9.65
CA THR A 405 16.97 35.14 10.82
C THR A 405 16.00 36.16 11.42
N TYR A 406 14.94 35.68 12.11
CA TYR A 406 13.71 36.35 12.65
C TYR A 406 12.47 35.99 11.79
N MET A 407 11.40 35.36 12.31
CA MET A 407 11.01 35.08 13.70
C MET A 407 10.34 33.70 13.86
N SER A 408 10.51 33.06 15.01
CA SER A 408 9.45 32.38 15.77
C SER A 408 9.97 32.05 17.18
N SER A 409 9.16 32.27 18.21
CA SER A 409 9.54 32.05 19.61
C SER A 409 8.48 31.24 20.36
N SER A 410 8.94 30.52 21.38
CA SER A 410 8.15 29.79 22.40
C SER A 410 7.23 28.67 21.93
N GLN A 411 7.74 27.43 21.99
CA GLN A 411 6.99 26.30 22.53
C GLN A 411 7.62 25.86 23.86
N SER A 412 6.78 25.50 24.83
CA SER A 412 7.18 25.17 26.20
C SER A 412 7.59 23.70 26.35
N VAL A 413 8.64 23.47 27.13
CA VAL A 413 9.08 22.14 27.58
C VAL A 413 8.07 21.55 28.57
N MET A 414 7.52 20.36 28.28
CA MET A 414 7.34 19.27 29.26
C MET A 414 6.72 17.99 28.65
N GLY A 415 7.37 16.84 28.90
CA GLY A 415 6.67 15.57 29.19
C GLY A 415 5.96 14.80 28.06
N ALA A 416 6.71 14.25 27.10
CA ALA A 416 6.22 13.16 26.26
C ALA A 416 7.03 11.87 26.49
N TYR A 417 6.41 10.85 27.09
CA TYR A 417 6.96 9.49 27.16
C TYR A 417 6.78 8.80 25.79
N PRO A 418 7.83 8.25 25.17
CA PRO A 418 7.67 7.40 23.99
C PRO A 418 7.22 6.00 24.42
N ASN A 419 6.09 5.55 23.87
CA ASN A 419 5.63 4.17 23.98
C ASN A 419 6.58 3.26 23.17
N ALA A 420 7.14 2.21 23.78
CA ALA A 420 8.21 1.40 23.19
C ALA A 420 7.69 0.39 22.14
N GLN A 421 7.30 0.88 20.97
CA GLN A 421 6.93 0.07 19.81
C GLN A 421 8.19 -0.42 19.06
N ASN A 422 8.98 -1.31 19.69
CA ASN A 422 10.14 -1.92 19.04
C ASN A 422 9.69 -2.88 17.92
N GLN A 423 9.50 -2.33 16.71
CA GLN A 423 9.41 -3.11 15.49
C GLN A 423 10.72 -3.88 15.29
N TRP A 424 10.62 -5.20 15.20
CA TRP A 424 11.65 -5.99 14.52
C TRP A 424 11.81 -5.47 13.08
N PRO A 425 13.01 -5.50 12.49
CA PRO A 425 13.16 -5.29 11.05
C PRO A 425 12.46 -6.43 10.32
N ALA A 426 11.24 -6.18 9.83
CA ALA A 426 10.62 -7.01 8.82
C ALA A 426 11.47 -6.89 7.56
N GLY A 427 12.31 -7.89 7.32
CA GLY A 427 13.35 -7.82 6.30
C GLY A 427 12.74 -7.68 4.91
N TYR A 428 12.99 -6.55 4.26
CA TYR A 428 12.84 -6.43 2.81
C TYR A 428 13.69 -7.53 2.15
N GLY A 429 13.02 -8.54 1.62
CA GLY A 429 13.62 -9.62 0.84
C GLY A 429 14.08 -9.09 -0.52
N ASN A 430 15.17 -8.32 -0.54
CA ASN A 430 15.75 -7.77 -1.75
C ASN A 430 16.45 -8.89 -2.56
N LYS A 431 15.65 -9.75 -3.20
CA LYS A 431 16.13 -10.68 -4.22
C LYS A 431 16.41 -9.86 -5.49
N PRO A 432 17.65 -9.78 -5.99
CA PRO A 432 17.88 -9.26 -7.33
C PRO A 432 17.24 -10.22 -8.34
N ALA A 433 16.18 -9.77 -9.00
CA ALA A 433 15.54 -10.53 -10.08
C ALA A 433 16.41 -10.49 -11.35
N THR A 434 17.46 -11.32 -11.38
CA THR A 434 18.30 -11.49 -12.56
C THR A 434 17.57 -12.30 -13.63
N TRP A 435 16.91 -11.59 -14.55
CA TRP A 435 16.46 -12.13 -15.84
C TRP A 435 17.33 -11.57 -16.97
N PRO A 436 17.56 -12.35 -18.06
CA PRO A 436 18.61 -12.05 -19.03
C PRO A 436 18.33 -10.78 -19.84
N GLN A 437 19.37 -9.94 -19.96
CA GLN A 437 19.37 -8.74 -20.79
C GLN A 437 19.29 -9.11 -22.28
N ALA A 438 18.30 -8.57 -22.98
CA ALA A 438 18.30 -8.53 -24.44
C ALA A 438 19.06 -7.27 -24.93
N PRO A 439 19.78 -7.34 -26.07
CA PRO A 439 20.60 -6.23 -26.55
C PRO A 439 19.77 -5.02 -27.00
N PRO A 440 20.33 -3.79 -26.93
CA PRO A 440 19.58 -2.56 -27.18
C PRO A 440 19.29 -2.34 -28.66
N THR A 441 18.04 -2.05 -28.99
CA THR A 441 17.63 -1.51 -30.30
C THR A 441 17.32 -0.01 -30.20
N GLN A 442 17.70 0.73 -31.24
CA GLN A 442 17.57 2.19 -31.30
C GLN A 442 16.10 2.65 -31.33
N GLY A 443 15.86 3.82 -30.74
CA GLY A 443 14.52 4.39 -30.64
C GLY A 443 13.91 4.83 -31.97
N GLN A 444 12.59 4.82 -32.04
CA GLN A 444 11.81 5.54 -33.04
C GLN A 444 10.66 6.30 -32.38
N GLN A 445 10.48 7.53 -32.84
CA GLN A 445 9.51 8.50 -32.37
C GLN A 445 8.24 8.38 -33.20
N TRP A 446 7.06 8.29 -32.57
CA TRP A 446 5.78 8.29 -33.29
C TRP A 446 4.79 9.27 -32.67
N GLY A 447 4.27 10.15 -33.54
CA GLY A 447 3.25 11.14 -33.20
C GLY A 447 1.83 10.72 -33.63
N SER A 448 0.86 11.56 -33.30
CA SER A 448 -0.58 11.33 -33.49
C SER A 448 -1.03 11.19 -34.94
N ALA A 449 -1.89 10.18 -35.21
CA ALA A 449 -2.99 10.23 -36.18
C ALA A 449 -4.00 9.09 -35.90
N TYR A 450 -5.27 9.26 -36.30
CA TYR A 450 -6.39 8.34 -36.00
C TYR A 450 -6.85 7.54 -37.25
N ALA A 451 -7.37 6.32 -36.99
CA ALA A 451 -8.37 5.56 -37.77
C ALA A 451 -7.96 4.89 -39.13
N PRO A 452 -8.73 3.91 -39.68
CA PRO A 452 -9.36 2.76 -38.98
C PRO A 452 -9.32 1.39 -39.72
N GLN A 453 -9.44 0.30 -38.94
CA GLN A 453 -10.04 -1.04 -39.22
C GLN A 453 -9.52 -2.02 -40.32
N ALA A 454 -9.48 -3.31 -39.91
CA ALA A 454 -9.81 -4.56 -40.64
C ALA A 454 -8.69 -5.53 -41.11
N GLY A 455 -8.88 -6.84 -40.84
CA GLY A 455 -8.55 -7.93 -41.80
C GLY A 455 -7.40 -8.93 -41.53
N TYR A 456 -7.68 -10.01 -40.79
CA TYR A 456 -7.33 -11.45 -41.02
C TYR A 456 -5.92 -11.95 -41.50
N SER A 457 -5.48 -13.08 -40.91
CA SER A 457 -4.39 -14.01 -41.33
C SER A 457 -2.94 -13.44 -41.37
N GLY A 458 -1.86 -14.22 -41.21
CA GLY A 458 -1.63 -15.68 -41.06
C GLY A 458 -0.24 -16.05 -41.63
N TYR A 459 0.35 -17.19 -41.24
CA TYR A 459 1.76 -17.67 -41.45
C TYR A 459 2.77 -17.27 -40.34
N GLY A 460 3.77 -18.10 -39.94
CA GLY A 460 4.00 -19.52 -40.22
C GLY A 460 5.49 -19.93 -40.36
N GLY A 461 5.97 -20.90 -39.54
CA GLY A 461 7.28 -21.58 -39.69
C GLY A 461 8.43 -21.05 -38.79
N TYR A 462 9.43 -21.85 -38.36
CA TYR A 462 9.74 -23.26 -38.66
C TYR A 462 10.69 -23.91 -37.62
N GLY A 463 10.59 -25.23 -37.42
CA GLY A 463 11.64 -26.11 -36.86
C GLY A 463 11.65 -26.33 -35.33
N GLY A 464 11.77 -27.55 -34.80
CA GLY A 464 11.77 -28.87 -35.45
C GLY A 464 12.40 -29.97 -34.58
N TYR A 465 11.69 -31.12 -34.48
CA TYR A 465 12.02 -32.36 -33.75
C TYR A 465 11.94 -32.23 -32.20
N THR A 466 11.53 -33.24 -31.41
CA THR A 466 11.05 -34.62 -31.72
C THR A 466 10.00 -35.09 -30.69
N HIS A 467 9.31 -36.21 -30.97
CA HIS A 467 8.36 -36.93 -30.08
C HIS A 467 8.91 -38.34 -29.75
N PRO A 468 8.37 -39.09 -28.76
CA PRO A 468 7.15 -39.89 -28.97
C PRO A 468 6.03 -39.61 -27.96
N GLN A 469 4.81 -40.04 -28.30
CA GLN A 469 3.61 -39.97 -27.48
C GLN A 469 3.37 -41.29 -26.73
N VAL A 470 2.60 -41.22 -25.64
CA VAL A 470 1.62 -42.26 -25.30
C VAL A 470 0.28 -41.55 -25.10
N ALA A 471 -0.81 -42.10 -25.62
CA ALA A 471 -2.13 -41.48 -25.62
C ALA A 471 -3.16 -42.36 -24.90
N THR A 472 -4.05 -41.73 -24.14
CA THR A 472 -5.34 -42.29 -23.71
C THR A 472 -6.41 -41.20 -23.72
N SER A 473 -7.57 -41.52 -24.25
CA SER A 473 -8.79 -40.69 -24.33
C SER A 473 -9.72 -41.05 -23.17
N ALA A 474 -10.45 -40.12 -22.53
CA ALA A 474 -11.79 -39.61 -22.86
C ALA A 474 -12.51 -39.29 -21.51
N PRO A 475 -13.76 -38.76 -21.45
CA PRO A 475 -14.35 -37.63 -22.17
C PRO A 475 -15.04 -36.57 -21.25
N GLN A 476 -15.52 -35.47 -21.84
CA GLN A 476 -16.64 -34.60 -21.42
C GLN A 476 -16.72 -34.02 -19.99
N SER A 477 -16.81 -32.68 -19.91
CA SER A 477 -18.10 -32.02 -19.60
C SER A 477 -18.06 -30.52 -19.89
N THR A 478 -19.08 -30.03 -20.61
CA THR A 478 -19.30 -28.60 -20.86
C THR A 478 -20.18 -28.01 -19.78
N ALA A 479 -19.69 -27.00 -19.06
CA ALA A 479 -20.50 -26.13 -18.21
C ALA A 479 -20.45 -24.70 -18.75
N ALA A 480 -21.62 -24.05 -18.84
CA ALA A 480 -21.78 -22.71 -19.38
C ALA A 480 -22.34 -21.75 -18.31
N PHE A 481 -22.12 -20.46 -18.55
CA PHE A 481 -22.67 -19.29 -17.86
C PHE A 481 -22.13 -18.89 -16.49
N GLY A 482 -22.05 -17.55 -16.33
CA GLY A 482 -21.54 -16.82 -15.16
C GLY A 482 -21.27 -15.36 -15.55
N ALA A 483 -22.32 -14.63 -15.95
CA ALA A 483 -22.20 -13.27 -16.48
C ALA A 483 -21.95 -12.21 -15.38
N TYR A 484 -21.35 -11.09 -15.77
CA TYR A 484 -21.16 -9.92 -14.91
C TYR A 484 -22.50 -9.34 -14.41
N PRO A 485 -22.64 -8.96 -13.13
CA PRO A 485 -23.73 -8.13 -12.66
C PRO A 485 -23.49 -6.65 -13.00
N THR A 486 -24.56 -5.95 -13.36
CA THR A 486 -24.56 -4.53 -13.75
C THR A 486 -25.46 -3.74 -12.80
N THR A 487 -25.14 -2.45 -12.61
CA THR A 487 -25.96 -1.37 -12.01
C THR A 487 -26.34 -1.42 -10.52
N TYR A 488 -25.96 -0.36 -9.81
CA TYR A 488 -26.60 0.13 -8.57
C TYR A 488 -27.91 0.87 -8.88
N PRO A 489 -28.86 0.98 -7.93
CA PRO A 489 -30.11 1.74 -8.09
C PRO A 489 -29.89 3.27 -8.10
N VAL A 490 -30.96 3.97 -8.52
CA VAL A 490 -31.03 5.41 -8.87
C VAL A 490 -31.04 6.32 -7.65
#